data_AF-B9M161-F1
#
_entry.id   AF-B9M161-F1
#
_cell.length_a   1.000
_cell.length_b   1.000
_cell.length_c   1.000
_cell.angle_alpha   90.00
_cell.angle_beta   90.00
_cell.angle_gamma   90.00
#
_symmetry.space_group_name_H-M   'P 1'
#
loop_
_entity.id
_entity.type
_entity.pdbx_description
1 polymer ?
#
loop_
_entity_poly.entity_id
_entity_poly.type
_entity_poly.pdbx_seq_one_letter_code
_entity_poly.pdbx_strand_id
1 'polypeptide(L)'
;MVMGCANDHFLYGEFSLQEEAACAEDADNTMTDYELWRQGVVQITRTVENLPATVTAQAKSAIRELLDLKSAMHAVVEKSAGASICAACGGKCCRCGKYHLSAVDLAAYLMTGKDVFTPNFSGNGCLFLNLDSCLMSPEYRPFNCITFVCELLEDNFTGQDKDSFYSMERELRLLYQELQQIFPDQRMRKSVMSFNDAV
;
A
#
# COMPACT_ATOMS: atom_id res chain seq x y z
N MET A 1 22.79 -7.91 -21.24
CA MET A 1 23.47 -8.56 -20.12
C MET A 1 22.58 -8.31 -18.91
N VAL A 2 21.93 -9.37 -18.42
CA VAL A 2 20.88 -9.33 -17.38
C VAL A 2 21.54 -9.70 -16.06
N MET A 3 21.42 -8.86 -15.02
CA MET A 3 21.84 -9.08 -13.63
C MET A 3 21.42 -7.83 -12.85
N GLY A 4 20.71 -7.85 -11.72
CA GLY A 4 20.03 -8.89 -10.97
C GLY A 4 19.15 -8.19 -9.92
N CYS A 5 17.91 -8.64 -9.72
CA CYS A 5 17.09 -8.19 -8.59
C CYS A 5 17.67 -8.80 -7.32
N ALA A 6 18.04 -7.96 -6.36
CA ALA A 6 18.53 -8.41 -5.06
C ALA A 6 17.38 -9.08 -4.29
N ASN A 7 17.63 -10.32 -3.89
CA ASN A 7 16.89 -11.07 -2.90
C ASN A 7 16.99 -10.36 -1.54
N ASP A 8 15.90 -9.78 -1.05
CA ASP A 8 15.68 -9.57 0.38
C ASP A 8 14.45 -10.40 0.80
N HIS A 9 14.69 -11.70 0.94
CA HIS A 9 13.92 -12.53 1.86
C HIS A 9 14.25 -12.03 3.27
N PHE A 10 13.31 -11.44 4.00
CA PHE A 10 13.08 -11.65 5.44
C PHE A 10 11.98 -10.69 5.96
N LEU A 11 11.02 -11.26 6.72
CA LEU A 11 10.00 -10.60 7.57
C LEU A 11 8.64 -10.20 6.96
N TYR A 12 8.21 -10.82 5.87
CA TYR A 12 6.80 -11.22 5.74
C TYR A 12 6.78 -12.74 5.82
N GLY A 13 6.11 -13.30 6.83
CA GLY A 13 5.88 -14.74 6.89
C GLY A 13 5.22 -15.17 5.58
N GLU A 14 5.95 -16.00 4.82
CA GLU A 14 5.53 -16.70 3.60
C GLU A 14 4.39 -16.02 2.82
N PHE A 15 4.68 -14.91 2.17
CA PHE A 15 4.09 -14.68 0.85
C PHE A 15 4.71 -15.74 -0.06
N SER A 16 4.07 -16.91 -0.09
CA SER A 16 4.49 -18.09 -0.85
C SER A 16 4.84 -17.69 -2.28
N LEU A 17 5.97 -18.20 -2.79
CA LEU A 17 6.45 -18.13 -4.18
C LEU A 17 5.43 -18.67 -5.23
N GLN A 18 4.20 -18.95 -4.82
CA GLN A 18 3.07 -19.31 -5.67
C GLN A 18 2.33 -18.10 -6.25
N GLU A 19 2.46 -16.90 -5.68
CA GLU A 19 1.77 -15.71 -6.23
C GLU A 19 2.47 -15.09 -7.45
N GLU A 20 3.78 -15.32 -7.62
CA GLU A 20 4.52 -14.89 -8.82
C GLU A 20 4.07 -15.62 -10.10
N ALA A 21 3.36 -16.75 -9.98
CA ALA A 21 2.89 -17.56 -11.10
C ALA A 21 1.51 -17.12 -11.67
N ALA A 22 0.81 -16.16 -11.05
CA ALA A 22 -0.56 -15.79 -11.41
C ALA A 22 -0.67 -14.74 -12.54
N CYS A 23 0.29 -14.70 -13.47
CA CYS A 23 0.22 -13.86 -14.68
C CYS A 23 -0.29 -14.61 -15.93
N ALA A 24 -0.82 -15.83 -15.78
CA ALA A 24 -1.46 -16.55 -16.87
C ALA A 24 -2.99 -16.33 -16.81
N GLU A 25 -3.52 -15.76 -17.89
CA GLU A 25 -4.95 -15.60 -18.14
C GLU A 25 -5.62 -16.98 -18.29
N ASP A 26 -6.53 -17.31 -17.38
CA ASP A 26 -7.54 -18.35 -17.60
C ASP A 26 -8.93 -17.72 -17.49
N ALA A 27 -9.64 -17.73 -18.63
CA ALA A 27 -11.00 -17.28 -18.76
C ALA A 27 -11.95 -18.44 -18.46
N ASP A 28 -12.38 -18.60 -17.20
CA ASP A 28 -13.65 -19.27 -16.84
C ASP A 28 -14.04 -18.96 -15.39
N ASN A 29 -15.18 -18.29 -15.18
CA ASN A 29 -15.84 -18.02 -13.90
C ASN A 29 -15.02 -17.38 -12.74
N THR A 30 -14.02 -16.56 -13.05
CA THR A 30 -13.26 -15.78 -12.07
C THR A 30 -13.78 -14.34 -11.99
N MET A 31 -13.99 -13.83 -10.76
CA MET A 31 -14.42 -12.45 -10.54
C MET A 31 -13.44 -11.46 -11.20
N THR A 32 -13.97 -10.41 -11.80
CA THR A 32 -13.14 -9.32 -12.34
C THR A 32 -12.41 -8.56 -11.23
N ASP A 33 -11.29 -7.91 -11.55
CA ASP A 33 -10.56 -7.07 -10.59
C ASP A 33 -11.47 -5.98 -9.97
N TYR A 34 -12.38 -5.40 -10.76
CA TYR A 34 -13.36 -4.42 -10.27
C TYR A 34 -14.33 -5.04 -9.24
N GLU A 35 -14.78 -6.28 -9.47
CA GLU A 35 -15.65 -6.98 -8.54
C GLU A 35 -14.94 -7.36 -7.25
N LEU A 36 -13.68 -7.83 -7.34
CA LEU A 36 -12.84 -8.12 -6.19
C LEU A 36 -12.64 -6.88 -5.33
N TRP A 37 -12.27 -5.76 -5.95
CA TRP A 37 -12.14 -4.46 -5.29
C TRP A 37 -13.43 -4.05 -4.59
N ARG A 38 -14.55 -4.03 -5.30
CA ARG A 38 -15.84 -3.59 -4.75
C ARG A 38 -16.26 -4.45 -3.56
N GLN A 39 -16.11 -5.77 -3.67
CA GLN A 39 -16.43 -6.67 -2.56
C GLN A 39 -15.50 -6.44 -1.36
N GLY A 40 -14.19 -6.29 -1.60
CA GLY A 40 -13.21 -5.99 -0.56
C GLY A 40 -13.55 -4.71 0.19
N VAL A 41 -13.84 -3.62 -0.54
CA VAL A 41 -14.28 -2.35 0.05
C VAL A 41 -15.52 -2.54 0.92
N VAL A 42 -16.56 -3.21 0.43
CA VAL A 42 -17.79 -3.45 1.20
C VAL A 42 -17.50 -4.24 2.49
N GLN A 43 -16.68 -5.29 2.42
CA GLN A 43 -16.37 -6.12 3.58
C GLN A 43 -15.51 -5.38 4.61
N ILE A 44 -14.51 -4.62 4.16
CA ILE A 44 -13.65 -3.82 5.03
C ILE A 44 -14.46 -2.72 5.70
N THR A 45 -15.33 -2.02 4.96
CA THR A 45 -16.24 -1.00 5.51
C THR A 45 -17.09 -1.59 6.63
N ARG A 46 -17.75 -2.72 6.40
CA ARG A 46 -18.53 -3.41 7.45
C ARG A 46 -17.66 -3.83 8.63
N THR A 47 -16.44 -4.29 8.39
CA THR A 47 -15.51 -4.67 9.45
C THR A 47 -15.19 -3.47 10.33
N VAL A 48 -14.87 -2.32 9.73
CA VAL A 48 -14.55 -1.06 10.42
C VAL A 48 -15.76 -0.49 11.17
N GLU A 49 -16.95 -0.50 10.56
CA GLU A 49 -18.20 0.00 11.16
C GLU A 49 -18.63 -0.80 12.40
N ASN A 50 -18.28 -2.09 12.47
CA ASN A 50 -18.66 -2.98 13.57
C ASN A 50 -17.57 -3.12 14.65
N LEU A 51 -16.50 -2.32 14.60
CA LEU A 51 -15.44 -2.39 15.61
C LEU A 51 -15.95 -1.91 16.99
N PRO A 52 -15.54 -2.58 18.09
CA PRO A 52 -15.77 -2.05 19.43
C PRO A 52 -15.16 -0.66 19.60
N ALA A 53 -15.84 0.23 20.33
CA ALA A 53 -15.41 1.62 20.51
C ALA A 53 -13.97 1.76 21.04
N THR A 54 -13.52 0.82 21.89
CA THR A 54 -12.14 0.76 22.40
C THR A 54 -11.14 0.48 21.29
N VAL A 55 -11.42 -0.51 20.44
CA VAL A 55 -10.59 -0.86 19.27
C VAL A 55 -10.59 0.29 18.26
N THR A 56 -11.74 0.91 18.00
CA THR A 56 -11.84 2.09 17.13
C THR A 56 -10.97 3.23 17.61
N ALA A 57 -10.98 3.52 18.93
CA ALA A 57 -10.17 4.59 19.49
C ALA A 57 -8.65 4.32 19.37
N GLN A 58 -8.23 3.08 19.65
CA GLN A 58 -6.84 2.65 19.50
C GLN A 58 -6.39 2.72 18.03
N ALA A 59 -7.18 2.14 17.13
CA ALA A 59 -6.89 2.15 15.70
C ALA A 59 -6.80 3.58 15.15
N LYS A 60 -7.69 4.49 15.56
CA LYS A 60 -7.65 5.91 15.16
C LYS A 60 -6.38 6.63 15.63
N SER A 61 -5.87 6.31 16.81
CA SER A 61 -4.61 6.88 17.30
C SER A 61 -3.44 6.41 16.44
N ALA A 62 -3.29 5.09 16.29
CA ALA A 62 -2.21 4.50 15.50
C ALA A 62 -2.29 4.88 14.01
N ILE A 63 -3.50 5.01 13.44
CA ILE A 63 -3.69 5.52 12.07
C ILE A 63 -3.22 6.97 11.94
N ARG A 64 -3.43 7.83 12.95
CA ARG A 64 -2.93 9.21 12.88
C ARG A 64 -1.40 9.23 12.80
N GLU A 65 -0.74 8.47 13.65
CA GLU A 65 0.72 8.32 13.66
C GLU A 65 1.23 7.75 12.33
N LEU A 66 0.52 6.75 11.78
CA LEU A 66 0.79 6.19 10.47
C LEU A 66 0.76 7.25 9.37
N LEU A 67 -0.30 8.07 9.32
CA LEU A 67 -0.47 9.11 8.30
C LEU A 67 0.60 10.19 8.43
N ASP A 68 0.89 10.64 9.64
CA ASP A 68 1.91 11.66 9.92
C ASP A 68 3.30 11.16 9.48
N LEU A 69 3.64 9.91 9.77
CA LEU A 69 4.90 9.30 9.39
C LEU A 69 5.02 9.15 7.86
N LYS A 70 3.95 8.71 7.19
CA LYS A 70 3.91 8.64 5.72
C LYS A 70 4.06 10.02 5.07
N SER A 71 3.44 11.05 5.61
CA SER A 71 3.65 12.44 5.17
C SER A 71 5.12 12.86 5.32
N ALA A 72 5.76 12.54 6.45
CA ALA A 72 7.16 12.88 6.70
C ALA A 72 8.11 12.14 5.74
N MET A 73 7.86 10.85 5.48
CA MET A 73 8.60 10.08 4.47
C MET A 73 8.44 10.68 3.07
N HIS A 74 7.22 11.05 2.68
CA HIS A 74 7.00 11.70 1.39
C HIS A 74 7.76 13.03 1.27
N ALA A 75 7.80 13.82 2.34
CA ALA A 75 8.53 15.09 2.34
C ALA A 75 10.03 14.91 2.09
N VAL A 76 10.63 13.80 2.53
CA VAL A 76 12.02 13.46 2.20
C VAL A 76 12.18 13.14 0.71
N VAL A 77 11.29 12.31 0.16
CA VAL A 77 11.29 11.95 -1.26
C VAL A 77 11.08 13.16 -2.18
N GLU A 78 10.25 14.12 -1.76
CA GLU A 78 9.93 15.30 -2.55
C GLU A 78 11.14 16.26 -2.70
N LYS A 79 12.02 16.35 -1.69
CA LYS A 79 13.28 17.11 -1.79
C LYS A 79 14.18 16.61 -2.92
N SER A 80 14.05 15.34 -3.28
CA SER A 80 14.84 14.64 -4.29
C SER A 80 14.15 14.61 -5.67
N ALA A 81 13.15 15.48 -5.88
CA ALA A 81 12.35 15.57 -7.10
C ALA A 81 11.60 14.27 -7.47
N GLY A 82 11.20 13.49 -6.46
CA GLY A 82 10.61 12.15 -6.63
C GLY A 82 9.42 12.09 -7.59
N ALA A 83 8.53 13.09 -7.57
CA ALA A 83 7.38 13.15 -8.48
C ALA A 83 7.81 13.14 -9.97
N SER A 84 8.86 13.89 -10.32
CA SER A 84 9.36 13.96 -11.70
C SER A 84 10.06 12.67 -12.14
N ILE A 85 10.83 12.04 -11.24
CA ILE A 85 11.51 10.77 -11.46
C ILE A 85 10.49 9.64 -11.68
N CYS A 86 9.46 9.57 -10.83
CA CYS A 86 8.40 8.57 -10.95
C CYS A 86 7.57 8.74 -12.23
N ALA A 87 7.27 9.97 -12.63
CA ALA A 87 6.57 10.23 -13.89
C ALA A 87 7.39 9.80 -15.11
N ALA A 88 8.71 10.08 -15.11
CA ALA A 88 9.61 9.69 -16.19
C ALA A 88 9.75 8.17 -16.34
N CYS A 89 9.68 7.41 -15.24
CA CYS A 89 9.76 5.95 -15.29
C CYS A 89 8.42 5.27 -15.65
N GLY A 90 7.32 6.04 -15.72
CA GLY A 90 5.98 5.56 -16.08
C GLY A 90 5.43 4.52 -15.10
N GLY A 91 5.89 4.52 -13.84
CA GLY A 91 5.45 3.56 -12.84
C GLY A 91 5.86 2.11 -13.12
N LYS A 92 6.92 1.88 -13.91
CA LYS A 92 7.41 0.51 -14.21
C LYS A 92 7.77 -0.30 -12.97
N CYS A 93 8.13 0.36 -11.86
CA CYS A 93 8.38 -0.26 -10.55
C CYS A 93 7.09 -0.66 -9.79
N CYS A 94 5.92 -0.16 -10.21
CA CYS A 94 4.64 -0.37 -9.53
C CYS A 94 3.68 -1.31 -10.29
N ARG A 95 4.17 -2.14 -11.24
CA ARG A 95 3.30 -2.95 -12.12
C ARG A 95 2.39 -3.93 -11.40
N CYS A 96 2.78 -4.42 -10.21
CA CYS A 96 1.95 -5.27 -9.36
C CYS A 96 1.13 -4.48 -8.31
N GLY A 97 0.99 -3.16 -8.49
CA GLY A 97 0.40 -2.24 -7.51
C GLY A 97 -1.03 -2.57 -7.09
N LYS A 98 -1.76 -3.40 -7.86
CA LYS A 98 -3.15 -3.76 -7.54
C LYS A 98 -3.34 -4.43 -6.18
N TYR A 99 -2.32 -5.13 -5.68
CA TYR A 99 -2.34 -5.78 -4.37
C TYR A 99 -1.69 -4.95 -3.26
N HIS A 100 -1.13 -3.77 -3.56
CA HIS A 100 -0.38 -3.00 -2.56
C HIS A 100 -1.30 -2.37 -1.52
N LEU A 101 -2.51 -1.94 -1.90
CA LEU A 101 -3.43 -1.33 -0.96
C LEU A 101 -3.98 -2.41 -0.01
N SER A 102 -3.57 -2.33 1.26
CA SER A 102 -4.03 -3.25 2.31
C SER A 102 -5.38 -2.83 2.87
N ALA A 103 -6.02 -3.74 3.59
CA ALA A 103 -7.23 -3.40 4.34
C ALA A 103 -6.97 -2.38 5.46
N VAL A 104 -5.77 -2.34 6.04
CA VAL A 104 -5.35 -1.28 6.98
C VAL A 104 -5.30 0.08 6.28
N ASP A 105 -4.78 0.16 5.06
CA ASP A 105 -4.73 1.41 4.30
C ASP A 105 -6.15 1.92 3.99
N LEU A 106 -7.07 1.01 3.62
CA LEU A 106 -8.46 1.38 3.40
C LEU A 106 -9.17 1.79 4.71
N ALA A 107 -8.86 1.14 5.83
CA ALA A 107 -9.36 1.55 7.14
C ALA A 107 -8.94 2.98 7.51
N ALA A 108 -7.74 3.42 7.10
CA ALA A 108 -7.31 4.80 7.30
C ALA A 108 -8.23 5.81 6.57
N TYR A 109 -8.64 5.53 5.33
CA TYR A 109 -9.63 6.35 4.61
C TYR A 109 -10.95 6.43 5.38
N LEU A 110 -11.49 5.26 5.75
CA LEU A 110 -12.80 5.16 6.40
C LEU A 110 -12.81 5.85 7.77
N MET A 111 -11.78 5.63 8.59
CA MET A 111 -11.72 6.18 9.95
C MET A 111 -11.42 7.67 10.01
N THR A 112 -10.86 8.24 8.94
CA THR A 112 -10.63 9.69 8.78
C THR A 112 -11.75 10.39 8.02
N GLY A 113 -12.79 9.65 7.59
CA GLY A 113 -13.94 10.21 6.87
C GLY A 113 -13.60 10.66 5.45
N LYS A 114 -12.57 10.08 4.84
CA LYS A 114 -12.21 10.32 3.43
C LYS A 114 -13.02 9.40 2.52
N ASP A 115 -13.42 9.93 1.38
CA ASP A 115 -14.05 9.12 0.33
C ASP A 115 -13.06 8.11 -0.23
N VAL A 116 -13.52 6.87 -0.39
CA VAL A 116 -12.75 5.80 -1.04
C VAL A 116 -12.74 6.07 -2.54
N PHE A 117 -11.54 6.08 -3.14
CA PHE A 117 -11.36 6.27 -4.57
C PHE A 117 -11.71 4.99 -5.36
N THR A 118 -11.92 5.12 -6.68
CA THR A 118 -12.11 3.99 -7.58
C THR A 118 -10.87 3.80 -8.45
N PRO A 119 -10.15 2.67 -8.35
CA PRO A 119 -9.00 2.38 -9.20
C PRO A 119 -9.40 2.27 -10.68
N ASN A 120 -8.49 2.65 -11.57
CA ASN A 120 -8.68 2.49 -13.01
C ASN A 120 -8.18 1.11 -13.48
N PHE A 121 -9.11 0.14 -13.55
CA PHE A 121 -8.82 -1.23 -14.00
C PHE A 121 -8.69 -1.41 -15.51
N SER A 122 -8.86 -0.36 -16.33
CA SER A 122 -8.82 -0.48 -17.79
C SER A 122 -7.44 -0.20 -18.41
N GLY A 123 -6.41 0.09 -17.60
CA GLY A 123 -5.07 0.49 -18.06
C GLY A 123 -3.98 -0.55 -17.80
N ASN A 124 -2.89 -0.48 -18.56
CA ASN A 124 -1.72 -1.37 -18.43
C ASN A 124 -0.66 -0.86 -17.41
N GLY A 125 -1.07 -0.04 -16.44
CA GLY A 125 -0.18 0.70 -15.54
C GLY A 125 -0.65 0.68 -14.09
N CYS A 126 -0.14 1.61 -13.27
CA CYS A 126 -0.60 1.76 -11.89
C CYS A 126 -2.11 2.09 -11.88
N LEU A 127 -2.91 1.22 -11.26
CA LEU A 127 -4.37 1.39 -11.18
C LEU A 127 -4.79 2.60 -10.34
N PHE A 128 -3.85 3.15 -9.57
CA PHE A 128 -4.05 4.31 -8.71
C PHE A 128 -3.56 5.62 -9.34
N LEU A 129 -3.20 5.61 -10.63
CA LEU A 129 -2.71 6.77 -11.36
C LEU A 129 -3.80 7.27 -12.33
N ASN A 130 -4.19 8.54 -12.19
CA ASN A 130 -4.94 9.27 -13.20
C ASN A 130 -3.97 9.90 -14.22
N LEU A 131 -4.48 10.66 -15.20
CA LEU A 131 -3.67 11.29 -16.25
C LEU A 131 -2.45 12.06 -15.70
N ASP A 132 -2.62 12.82 -14.60
CA ASP A 132 -1.59 13.75 -14.12
C ASP A 132 -1.14 13.50 -12.67
N SER A 133 -1.81 12.64 -11.91
CA SER A 133 -1.49 12.42 -10.49
C SER A 133 -2.05 11.13 -9.91
N CYS A 134 -1.51 10.70 -8.76
CA CYS A 134 -2.04 9.56 -8.02
C CYS A 134 -3.41 9.91 -7.40
N LEU A 135 -4.34 8.95 -7.41
CA LEU A 135 -5.65 9.01 -6.74
C LEU A 135 -5.54 9.19 -5.22
N MET A 136 -4.37 8.90 -4.65
CA MET A 136 -4.12 8.95 -3.21
C MET A 136 -3.16 10.09 -2.88
N SER A 137 -3.57 10.94 -1.93
CA SER A 137 -2.65 11.84 -1.26
C SER A 137 -1.52 11.03 -0.60
N PRO A 138 -0.30 11.59 -0.51
CA PRO A 138 0.89 10.84 -0.08
C PRO A 138 0.74 10.04 1.21
N GLU A 139 0.07 10.61 2.21
CA GLU A 139 -0.17 10.00 3.52
C GLU A 139 -1.07 8.77 3.46
N TYR A 140 -1.92 8.66 2.45
CA TYR A 140 -2.82 7.53 2.26
C TYR A 140 -2.27 6.47 1.30
N ARG A 141 -1.09 6.70 0.71
CA ARG A 141 -0.49 5.72 -0.20
C ARG A 141 -0.13 4.44 0.56
N PRO A 142 -0.22 3.26 -0.09
CA PRO A 142 0.14 2.00 0.55
C PRO A 142 1.59 1.97 1.03
N PHE A 143 1.89 1.08 1.98
CA PHE A 143 3.24 0.88 2.52
C PHE A 143 4.30 0.81 1.41
N ASN A 144 4.14 -0.10 0.44
CA ASN A 144 5.11 -0.26 -0.64
C ASN A 144 5.28 1.01 -1.48
N CYS A 145 4.23 1.81 -1.65
CA CYS A 145 4.27 3.03 -2.46
C CYS A 145 5.00 4.18 -1.77
N ILE A 146 5.12 4.15 -0.45
CA ILE A 146 5.79 5.19 0.34
C ILE A 146 7.20 4.79 0.80
N THR A 147 7.47 3.48 0.92
CA THR A 147 8.78 2.96 1.34
C THR A 147 9.69 2.58 0.18
N PHE A 148 9.14 2.31 -1.01
CA PHE A 148 9.96 1.99 -2.17
C PHE A 148 10.67 3.24 -2.71
N VAL A 149 11.99 3.17 -2.73
CA VAL A 149 12.89 4.17 -3.31
C VAL A 149 13.74 3.45 -4.34
N CYS A 150 13.70 3.87 -5.61
CA CYS A 150 14.59 3.32 -6.62
C CYS A 150 16.00 3.90 -6.49
N GLU A 151 17.01 3.22 -7.04
CA GLU A 151 18.41 3.67 -7.02
C GLU A 151 18.57 5.13 -7.45
N LEU A 152 17.91 5.52 -8.54
CA LEU A 152 17.95 6.90 -9.04
C LEU A 152 17.41 7.91 -8.02
N LEU A 153 16.36 7.57 -7.27
CA LEU A 153 15.82 8.45 -6.24
C LEU A 153 16.73 8.48 -5.01
N GLU A 154 17.28 7.33 -4.63
CA GLU A 154 18.19 7.19 -3.49
C GLU A 154 19.51 7.93 -3.71
N ASP A 155 20.04 7.93 -4.92
CA ASP A 155 21.25 8.68 -5.31
C ASP A 155 21.09 10.20 -5.15
N ASN A 156 19.85 10.69 -5.13
CA ASN A 156 19.54 12.10 -4.89
C ASN A 156 19.32 12.42 -3.41
N PHE A 157 19.36 11.43 -2.51
CA PHE A 157 19.26 11.67 -1.08
C PHE A 157 20.58 12.23 -0.55
N THR A 158 20.49 13.23 0.32
CA THR A 158 21.63 13.54 1.20
C THR A 158 21.83 12.40 2.20
N GLY A 159 23.02 12.28 2.79
CA GLY A 159 23.26 11.26 3.83
C GLY A 159 22.25 11.35 4.98
N GLN A 160 21.91 12.59 5.40
CA GLN A 160 20.92 12.83 6.44
C GLN A 160 19.50 12.43 6.02
N ASP A 161 19.10 12.76 4.79
CA ASP A 161 17.77 12.40 4.27
C ASP A 161 17.65 10.87 4.14
N LYS A 162 18.71 10.18 3.70
CA LYS A 162 18.79 8.72 3.64
C LYS A 162 18.62 8.07 5.01
N ASP A 163 19.39 8.52 6.00
CA ASP A 163 19.29 8.01 7.37
C ASP A 163 17.90 8.25 7.97
N SER A 164 17.34 9.44 7.73
CA SER A 164 16.00 9.80 8.19
C SER A 164 14.93 8.92 7.54
N PHE A 165 15.01 8.71 6.22
CA PHE A 165 14.07 7.88 5.47
C PHE A 165 14.05 6.45 6.00
N TYR A 166 15.22 5.80 6.12
CA TYR A 166 15.28 4.42 6.63
C TYR A 166 14.94 4.31 8.11
N SER A 167 15.12 5.36 8.90
CA SER A 167 14.63 5.39 10.28
C SER A 167 13.11 5.39 10.34
N MET A 168 12.47 6.28 9.58
CA MET A 168 11.00 6.35 9.49
C MET A 168 10.41 5.08 8.87
N GLU A 169 11.08 4.47 7.90
CA GLU A 169 10.65 3.22 7.28
C GLU A 169 10.54 2.07 8.29
N ARG A 170 11.52 1.94 9.20
CA ARG A 170 11.49 0.96 10.28
C ARG A 170 10.36 1.23 11.26
N GLU A 171 10.15 2.49 11.63
CA GLU A 171 9.05 2.90 12.49
C GLU A 171 7.69 2.61 11.83
N LEU A 172 7.57 2.85 10.53
CA LEU A 172 6.36 2.56 9.75
C LEU A 172 6.04 1.07 9.77
N ARG A 173 7.05 0.19 9.62
CA ARG A 173 6.84 -1.26 9.75
C ARG A 173 6.26 -1.65 11.10
N LEU A 174 6.78 -1.07 12.18
CA LEU A 174 6.29 -1.34 13.54
C LEU A 174 4.84 -0.88 13.70
N LEU A 175 4.48 0.30 13.18
CA LEU A 175 3.09 0.80 13.22
C LEU A 175 2.13 -0.08 12.42
N TYR A 176 2.53 -0.58 11.25
CA TYR A 176 1.71 -1.55 10.52
C TYR A 176 1.51 -2.85 11.32
N GLN A 177 2.58 -3.37 11.94
CA GLN A 177 2.48 -4.56 12.79
C GLN A 177 1.54 -4.33 13.97
N GLU A 178 1.63 -3.18 14.63
CA GLU A 178 0.74 -2.79 15.74
C GLU A 178 -0.72 -2.72 15.29
N LEU A 179 -1.02 -2.02 14.18
CA LEU A 179 -2.37 -1.95 13.61
C LEU A 179 -2.93 -3.34 13.32
N GLN A 180 -2.11 -4.25 12.79
CA GLN A 180 -2.49 -5.64 12.55
C GLN A 180 -2.75 -6.48 13.82
N GLN A 181 -2.32 -6.02 14.99
CA GLN A 181 -2.70 -6.61 16.29
C GLN A 181 -3.94 -5.93 16.89
N ILE A 182 -4.13 -4.63 16.65
CA ILE A 182 -5.31 -3.89 17.11
C ILE A 182 -6.59 -4.44 16.44
N PHE A 183 -6.53 -4.71 15.14
CA PHE A 183 -7.68 -5.27 14.43
C PHE A 183 -7.87 -6.76 14.76
N PRO A 184 -9.06 -7.19 15.25
CA PRO A 184 -9.30 -8.59 15.60
C PRO A 184 -9.39 -9.50 14.36
N ASP A 185 -9.93 -8.98 13.25
CA ASP A 185 -10.04 -9.72 11.99
C ASP A 185 -8.66 -9.82 11.31
N GLN A 186 -8.13 -11.04 11.26
CA GLN A 186 -6.81 -11.33 10.68
C GLN A 186 -6.74 -10.97 9.18
N ARG A 187 -7.88 -10.90 8.49
CA ARG A 187 -7.93 -10.49 7.08
C ARG A 187 -7.55 -9.03 6.89
N MET A 188 -7.54 -8.22 7.95
CA MET A 188 -7.02 -6.84 7.89
C MET A 188 -5.54 -6.77 7.46
N ARG A 189 -4.82 -7.90 7.47
CA ARG A 189 -3.44 -8.02 6.98
C ARG A 189 -3.34 -8.19 5.46
N LYS A 190 -4.45 -8.50 4.79
CA LYS A 190 -4.50 -8.79 3.35
C LYS A 190 -4.66 -7.50 2.52
N SER A 191 -4.43 -7.64 1.21
CA SER A 191 -4.81 -6.62 0.22
C SER A 191 -6.34 -6.47 0.17
N VAL A 192 -6.82 -5.30 -0.29
CA VAL A 192 -8.26 -5.11 -0.55
C VAL A 192 -8.78 -6.13 -1.56
N MET A 193 -7.98 -6.46 -2.57
CA MET A 193 -8.33 -7.41 -3.63
C MET A 193 -8.51 -8.85 -3.12
N SER A 194 -7.81 -9.22 -2.04
CA SER A 194 -7.80 -10.56 -1.44
C SER A 194 -8.57 -10.64 -0.12
N PHE A 195 -9.36 -9.61 0.23
CA PHE A 195 -10.11 -9.57 1.49
C PHE A 195 -11.30 -10.55 1.52
N ASN A 196 -11.71 -11.04 0.34
CA ASN A 196 -12.89 -11.87 0.15
C ASN A 196 -12.71 -13.34 0.53
N ASP A 197 -11.49 -13.77 0.85
CA ASP A 197 -11.22 -15.13 1.31
C ASP A 197 -11.81 -15.31 2.73
N ALA A 198 -13.08 -15.65 2.77
CA ALA A 198 -13.73 -16.17 3.95
C ALA A 198 -13.46 -17.68 4.00
N VAL A 199 -12.59 -18.06 4.95
CA VAL A 199 -12.42 -19.41 5.54
C VAL A 199 -11.93 -20.50 4.60
#